data_AF-A0A7C6B3M8-F1
#
_entry.id   AF-A0A7C6B3M8-F1
#
_cell.length_a   1.000
_cell.length_b   1.000
_cell.length_c   1.000
_cell.angle_alpha   90.00
_cell.angle_beta   90.00
_cell.angle_gamma   90.00
#
_symmetry.space_group_name_H-M   'P 1'
#
loop_
_entity.id
_entity.type
_entity.pdbx_description
1 polymer ?
#
loop_
_entity_poly.entity_id
_entity_poly.type
_entity_poly.pdbx_seq_one_letter_code
_entity_poly.pdbx_strand_id
1 'polypeptide(L)'
;MAKRKKSDLPESPATPVVLDERDQRTLERIQGLADHVIEAARARKDPYLDIPARTLSNVYFNRKKRFIEMGKAKNRRHLFNLAQAKSYMQTMLVASGCKRLIEQGKTTSIRGLFYLLKHTNEGTRGETFADHG
;
A
#
# COMPACT_ATOMS: atom_id res chain seq x y z
N MET A 1 39.27 -0.38 -3.08
CA MET A 1 38.13 -1.31 -2.99
C MET A 1 37.40 -1.05 -1.68
N ALA A 2 36.23 -0.41 -1.69
CA ALA A 2 35.45 -0.13 -0.49
C ALA A 2 34.21 -1.04 -0.46
N LYS A 3 34.15 -1.94 0.53
CA LYS A 3 33.01 -2.84 0.76
C LYS A 3 31.74 -2.01 0.99
N ARG A 4 30.77 -2.08 0.07
CA ARG A 4 29.42 -1.52 0.26
C ARG A 4 28.70 -2.34 1.34
N LYS A 5 28.37 -1.67 2.45
CA LYS A 5 27.52 -2.17 3.52
C LYS A 5 26.10 -2.33 2.95
N LYS A 6 25.56 -3.56 2.95
CA LYS A 6 24.13 -3.82 2.68
C LYS A 6 23.30 -2.90 3.58
N SER A 7 22.33 -2.20 3.01
CA SER A 7 21.31 -1.48 3.77
C SER A 7 20.32 -2.48 4.33
N ASP A 8 20.77 -3.30 5.28
CA ASP A 8 19.89 -4.08 6.14
C ASP A 8 19.30 -3.09 7.17
N LEU A 9 18.10 -2.60 6.87
CA LEU A 9 17.28 -1.91 7.88
C LEU A 9 17.07 -2.90 9.04
N PRO A 10 17.31 -2.51 10.30
CA PRO A 10 17.38 -3.46 11.40
C PRO A 10 16.02 -4.11 11.62
N GLU A 11 15.96 -5.42 11.41
CA GLU A 11 14.93 -6.31 11.94
C GLU A 11 15.16 -6.39 13.46
N SER A 12 14.70 -5.37 14.17
CA SER A 12 14.78 -5.34 15.62
C SER A 12 13.78 -6.36 16.18
N PRO A 13 14.15 -7.19 17.18
CA PRO A 13 13.31 -8.28 17.66
C PRO A 13 12.05 -7.68 18.26
N ALA A 14 10.91 -7.89 17.60
CA ALA A 14 9.63 -7.35 18.04
C ALA A 14 9.24 -8.03 19.36
N THR A 15 9.12 -7.22 20.41
CA THR A 15 8.35 -7.58 21.61
C THR A 15 6.95 -8.00 21.14
N PRO A 16 6.32 -9.06 21.68
CA PRO A 16 5.00 -9.47 21.21
C PRO A 16 4.02 -8.31 21.38
N VAL A 17 3.59 -7.73 20.27
CA VAL A 17 2.61 -6.64 20.26
C VAL A 17 1.23 -7.26 20.40
N VAL A 18 0.46 -6.80 21.38
CA VAL A 18 -0.95 -7.17 21.49
C VAL A 18 -1.72 -6.37 20.44
N LEU A 19 -2.23 -7.07 19.43
CA LEU A 19 -3.02 -6.48 18.35
C LEU A 19 -4.47 -6.32 18.79
N ASP A 20 -5.05 -5.14 18.56
CA ASP A 20 -6.47 -4.93 18.78
C ASP A 20 -7.31 -5.51 17.61
N GLU A 21 -8.64 -5.57 17.77
CA GLU A 21 -9.54 -6.11 16.73
C GLU A 21 -9.46 -5.34 15.40
N ARG A 22 -9.16 -4.03 15.46
CA ARG A 22 -9.08 -3.16 14.29
C ARG A 22 -7.80 -3.43 13.50
N ASP A 23 -6.68 -3.61 14.19
CA ASP A 23 -5.37 -3.94 13.64
C ASP A 23 -5.41 -5.32 13.00
N GLN A 24 -6.01 -6.30 13.67
CA GLN A 24 -6.22 -7.64 13.12
C GLN A 24 -7.02 -7.58 11.82
N ARG A 25 -8.16 -6.87 11.82
CA ARG A 25 -8.99 -6.69 10.62
C ARG A 25 -8.24 -5.95 9.50
N THR A 26 -7.35 -5.03 9.85
CA THR A 26 -6.56 -4.28 8.86
C THR A 26 -5.48 -5.17 8.25
N LEU A 27 -4.81 -5.99 9.06
CA LEU A 27 -3.85 -6.99 8.59
C LEU A 27 -4.49 -8.00 7.66
N GLU A 28 -5.66 -8.54 8.01
CA GLU A 28 -6.41 -9.47 7.16
C GLU A 28 -6.70 -8.87 5.78
N ARG A 29 -7.06 -7.58 5.71
CA ARG A 29 -7.29 -6.88 4.44
C ARG A 29 -6.01 -6.70 3.63
N ILE A 30 -4.89 -6.40 4.28
CA ILE A 30 -3.59 -6.27 3.63
C ILE A 30 -3.11 -7.63 3.13
N GLN A 31 -3.34 -8.70 3.89
CA GLN A 31 -3.04 -10.07 3.48
C GLN A 31 -3.91 -10.49 2.29
N GLY A 32 -5.22 -10.28 2.35
CA GLY A 32 -6.11 -10.58 1.23
C GLY A 32 -5.73 -9.83 -0.05
N LEU A 33 -5.26 -8.58 0.06
CA LEU A 33 -4.68 -7.85 -1.07
C LEU A 33 -3.47 -8.59 -1.66
N ALA A 34 -2.54 -9.06 -0.82
CA ALA A 34 -1.38 -9.82 -1.27
C ALA A 34 -1.76 -11.18 -1.88
N ASP A 35 -2.74 -11.87 -1.28
CA ASP A 35 -3.24 -13.15 -1.78
C ASP A 35 -3.82 -13.00 -3.19
N HIS A 36 -4.57 -11.93 -3.46
CA HIS A 36 -5.06 -11.64 -4.82
C HIS A 36 -3.91 -11.48 -5.83
N VAL A 37 -2.81 -10.85 -5.43
CA VAL A 37 -1.62 -10.69 -6.30
C VAL A 37 -0.93 -12.03 -6.53
N ILE A 38 -0.78 -12.86 -5.49
CA ILE A 38 -0.19 -14.20 -5.56
C ILE A 38 -1.01 -15.10 -6.49
N GLU A 39 -2.34 -15.10 -6.34
CA GLU A 39 -3.23 -15.90 -7.17
C GLU A 39 -3.21 -15.44 -8.64
N ALA A 40 -3.20 -14.14 -8.89
CA ALA A 40 -3.04 -13.61 -10.24
C ALA A 40 -1.69 -14.04 -10.86
N ALA A 41 -0.60 -13.97 -10.09
CA ALA A 41 0.72 -14.39 -10.54
C ALA A 41 0.79 -15.90 -10.83
N ARG A 42 0.24 -16.74 -9.95
CA ARG A 42 0.13 -18.20 -10.15
C ARG A 42 -0.67 -18.54 -11.41
N ALA A 43 -1.75 -17.81 -11.65
CA ALA A 43 -2.57 -17.96 -12.85
C ALA A 43 -1.94 -17.35 -14.11
N ARG A 44 -0.75 -16.74 -14.02
CA ARG A 44 -0.10 -15.97 -15.10
C ARG A 44 -1.00 -14.90 -15.71
N LYS A 45 -1.83 -14.28 -14.88
CA LYS A 45 -2.70 -13.15 -15.26
C LYS A 45 -2.08 -11.85 -14.77
N ASP A 46 -2.40 -10.76 -15.47
CA ASP A 46 -2.00 -9.41 -15.04
C ASP A 46 -2.65 -9.07 -13.71
N PRO A 47 -1.87 -8.83 -12.64
CA PRO A 47 -2.42 -8.47 -11.35
C PRO A 47 -2.94 -7.03 -11.40
N TYR A 48 -4.10 -6.81 -10.78
CA TYR A 48 -4.77 -5.51 -10.77
C TYR A 48 -5.32 -5.15 -9.39
N LEU A 49 -5.54 -3.87 -9.17
CA LEU A 49 -6.20 -3.31 -7.99
C LEU A 49 -7.49 -2.62 -8.39
N ASP A 50 -8.58 -2.90 -7.69
CA ASP A 50 -9.83 -2.18 -7.82
C ASP A 50 -9.86 -0.95 -6.90
N ILE A 51 -9.88 0.24 -7.48
CA ILE A 51 -9.87 1.51 -6.75
C ILE A 51 -11.22 2.21 -6.93
N PRO A 52 -11.93 2.61 -5.86
CA PRO A 52 -13.20 3.33 -5.98
C PRO A 52 -13.09 4.55 -6.90
N ALA A 53 -13.97 4.66 -7.89
CA ALA A 53 -13.93 5.74 -8.87
C ALA A 53 -14.42 7.05 -8.24
N ARG A 54 -13.56 8.06 -8.13
CA ARG A 54 -13.88 9.38 -7.55
C ARG A 54 -14.51 10.33 -8.57
N THR A 55 -15.63 9.91 -9.16
CA THR A 55 -16.42 10.71 -10.11
C THR A 55 -17.70 11.20 -9.46
N LEU A 56 -18.25 12.33 -9.90
CA LEU A 56 -19.53 12.85 -9.38
C LEU A 56 -20.68 11.85 -9.52
N SER A 57 -20.67 11.04 -10.58
CA SER A 57 -21.65 9.98 -10.83
C SER A 57 -21.56 8.79 -9.86
N ASN A 58 -20.45 8.64 -9.13
CA ASN A 58 -20.21 7.54 -8.20
C ASN A 58 -20.13 8.02 -6.75
N VAL A 59 -20.73 9.16 -6.44
CA VAL A 59 -20.70 9.77 -5.11
C VAL A 59 -22.12 10.18 -4.74
N TYR A 60 -22.56 9.87 -3.53
CA TYR A 60 -23.89 10.25 -3.05
C TYR A 60 -23.89 10.60 -1.56
N PHE A 61 -24.81 11.47 -1.15
CA PHE A 61 -24.95 11.86 0.25
C PHE A 61 -25.77 10.83 1.02
N ASN A 62 -25.16 10.18 2.01
CA ASN A 62 -25.89 9.29 2.91
C ASN A 62 -26.59 10.11 4.01
N ARG A 63 -27.91 10.31 3.87
CA ARG A 63 -28.71 11.10 4.83
C ARG A 63 -28.66 10.56 6.26
N LYS A 64 -28.62 9.22 6.43
CA LYS A 64 -28.60 8.58 7.75
C LYS A 64 -27.28 8.83 8.48
N LYS A 65 -26.16 8.74 7.75
CA LYS A 65 -24.83 8.92 8.33
C LYS A 65 -24.32 10.37 8.26
N ARG A 66 -25.00 11.23 7.50
CA ARG A 66 -24.68 12.65 7.28
C ARG A 66 -23.30 12.90 6.66
N PHE A 67 -22.82 11.99 5.82
CA PHE A 67 -21.59 12.20 5.04
C PHE A 67 -21.70 11.61 3.64
N ILE A 68 -20.78 12.03 2.77
CA ILE A 68 -20.70 11.62 1.38
C ILE A 68 -20.04 10.25 1.28
N GLU A 69 -20.74 9.29 0.66
CA GLU A 69 -20.25 7.93 0.43
C GLU A 69 -19.90 7.70 -1.03
N MET A 70 -18.89 6.86 -1.25
CA MET A 70 -18.53 6.35 -2.56
C MET A 70 -19.50 5.24 -2.97
N GLY A 71 -19.90 5.24 -4.25
CA GLY A 71 -20.70 4.20 -4.87
C GLY A 71 -19.89 2.95 -5.23
N LYS A 72 -20.51 2.06 -6.01
CA LYS A 72 -19.94 0.74 -6.34
C LYS A 72 -18.94 0.77 -7.50
N ALA A 73 -18.88 1.86 -8.28
CA ALA A 73 -17.99 1.90 -9.44
C ALA A 73 -16.52 1.93 -8.99
N LYS A 74 -15.70 1.12 -9.64
CA LYS A 74 -14.26 1.00 -9.37
C LYS A 74 -13.49 1.07 -10.68
N ASN A 75 -12.32 1.68 -10.62
CA ASN A 75 -11.33 1.72 -11.68
C ASN A 75 -10.29 0.64 -11.41
N ARG A 76 -10.00 -0.17 -12.42
CA ARG A 76 -8.92 -1.15 -12.34
C ARG A 76 -7.58 -0.50 -12.63
N ARG A 77 -6.63 -0.72 -11.74
CA ARG A 77 -5.23 -0.35 -11.90
C ARG A 77 -4.42 -1.61 -12.17
N HIS A 78 -3.89 -1.72 -13.37
CA HIS A 78 -3.13 -2.87 -13.85
C HIS A 78 -1.63 -2.67 -13.60
N LEU A 79 -0.91 -3.74 -13.27
CA LEU A 79 0.53 -3.70 -13.11
C LEU A 79 1.23 -3.53 -14.47
N PHE A 80 0.80 -4.28 -15.50
CA PHE A 80 1.46 -4.26 -16.82
C PHE A 80 1.03 -3.10 -17.72
N ASN A 81 0.26 -2.14 -17.21
CA ASN A 81 -0.04 -0.89 -17.92
C ASN A 81 0.99 0.18 -17.53
N LEU A 82 1.78 0.67 -18.49
CA LEU A 82 2.87 1.64 -18.27
C LEU A 82 2.43 2.88 -17.48
N ALA A 83 1.26 3.44 -17.79
CA ALA A 83 0.75 4.64 -17.14
C ALA A 83 0.30 4.39 -15.68
N GLN A 84 0.05 3.12 -15.32
CA GLN A 84 -0.52 2.71 -14.04
C GLN A 84 0.46 1.95 -13.14
N ALA A 85 1.50 1.35 -13.74
CA ALA A 85 2.48 0.50 -13.08
C ALA A 85 3.13 1.17 -11.87
N LYS A 86 3.54 2.43 -12.02
CA LYS A 86 4.14 3.22 -10.93
C LYS A 86 3.20 3.31 -9.72
N SER A 87 1.95 3.72 -9.94
CA SER A 87 0.96 3.86 -8.87
C SER A 87 0.53 2.52 -8.27
N TYR A 88 0.55 1.45 -9.07
CA TYR A 88 0.31 0.08 -8.58
C TYR A 88 1.40 -0.32 -7.58
N MET A 89 2.67 -0.21 -7.98
CA MET A 89 3.82 -0.57 -7.15
C MET A 89 3.91 0.28 -5.88
N GLN A 90 3.64 1.58 -5.98
CA GLN A 90 3.56 2.47 -4.82
C GLN A 90 2.49 2.03 -3.82
N THR A 91 1.34 1.53 -4.30
CA THR A 91 0.26 1.04 -3.43
C THR A 91 0.70 -0.23 -2.68
N MET A 92 1.41 -1.13 -3.37
CA MET A 92 2.01 -2.33 -2.74
C MET A 92 3.02 -1.95 -1.66
N LEU A 93 3.87 -0.95 -1.93
CA LEU A 93 4.87 -0.50 -0.97
C LEU A 93 4.24 0.13 0.28
N VAL A 94 3.19 0.95 0.10
CA VAL A 94 2.42 1.50 1.22
C VAL A 94 1.77 0.39 2.04
N ALA A 95 1.16 -0.61 1.40
CA ALA A 95 0.56 -1.75 2.10
C ALA A 95 1.58 -2.52 2.95
N SER A 96 2.79 -2.76 2.40
CA SER A 96 3.90 -3.38 3.13
C SER A 96 4.37 -2.52 4.31
N GLY A 97 4.49 -1.20 4.12
CA GLY A 97 4.81 -0.26 5.21
C GLY A 97 3.77 -0.28 6.34
N CYS A 98 2.48 -0.29 5.99
CA CYS A 98 1.39 -0.39 6.97
C CYS A 98 1.43 -1.71 7.75
N LYS A 99 1.66 -2.85 7.07
CA LYS A 99 1.82 -4.16 7.74
C LYS A 99 2.91 -4.11 8.81
N ARG A 100 4.10 -3.61 8.43
CA ARG A 100 5.25 -3.50 9.35
C ARG A 100 4.96 -2.63 10.57
N LEU A 101 4.22 -1.53 10.38
CA LEU A 101 3.84 -0.64 11.47
C LEU A 101 2.88 -1.30 12.45
N ILE A 102 1.87 -2.02 11.93
CA ILE A 102 0.93 -2.78 12.76
C ILE A 102 1.64 -3.88 13.54
N GLU A 103 2.50 -4.67 12.88
CA GLU A 103 3.28 -5.74 13.53
C GLU A 103 4.24 -5.20 14.62
N GLN A 104 4.67 -3.95 14.50
CA GLN A 104 5.49 -3.27 15.50
C GLN A 104 4.69 -2.51 16.55
N GLY A 105 3.35 -2.47 16.46
CA GLY A 105 2.51 -1.68 17.36
C GLY A 105 2.77 -0.17 17.27
N LYS A 106 3.28 0.30 16.12
CA LYS A 106 3.67 1.69 15.92
C LYS A 106 2.66 2.40 15.03
N THR A 107 2.38 3.65 15.38
CA THR A 107 1.60 4.56 14.54
C THR A 107 2.51 5.62 13.93
N THR A 108 2.24 6.03 12.69
CA THR A 108 2.95 7.13 12.03
C THR A 108 1.98 8.05 11.30
N SER A 109 2.43 9.26 10.97
CA SER A 109 1.69 10.17 10.10
C SER A 109 1.87 9.80 8.63
N ILE A 110 1.00 10.28 7.75
CA ILE A 110 1.11 10.06 6.29
C ILE A 110 2.47 10.55 5.76
N ARG A 111 2.97 11.70 6.27
CA ARG A 111 4.31 12.21 5.90
C ARG A 111 5.44 11.33 6.46
N GLY A 112 5.30 10.85 7.69
CA GLY A 112 6.25 9.92 8.28
C GLY A 112 6.35 8.63 7.47
N LEU A 113 5.20 8.09 7.03
CA LEU A 113 5.15 6.93 6.15
C LEU A 113 5.80 7.22 4.79
N PHE A 114 5.56 8.40 4.21
CA PHE A 114 6.25 8.79 2.99
C PHE A 114 7.76 8.75 3.15
N TYR A 115 8.33 9.43 4.16
CA TYR A 115 9.78 9.49 4.31
C TYR A 115 10.38 8.12 4.58
N LEU A 116 9.65 7.25 5.28
CA LEU A 116 10.06 5.86 5.54
C LEU A 116 10.12 5.02 4.27
N LEU A 117 9.23 5.28 3.31
CA LEU A 117 9.14 4.54 2.04
C LEU A 117 9.88 5.24 0.89
N LYS A 118 10.31 6.49 1.06
CA LYS A 118 11.10 7.22 0.08
C LYS A 118 12.53 6.69 0.07
N HIS A 119 12.81 5.87 -0.93
CA HIS A 119 14.16 5.48 -1.29
C HIS A 119 14.35 5.51 -2.81
N THR A 120 15.60 5.58 -3.24
CA THR A 120 15.98 5.43 -4.64
C THR A 120 15.86 3.96 -5.03
N ASN A 121 15.26 3.68 -6.19
CA ASN A 121 15.21 2.33 -6.72
C ASN A 121 16.62 1.89 -7.14
N GLU A 122 17.03 0.72 -6.66
CA GLU A 122 18.37 0.18 -6.93
C GLU A 122 18.64 0.09 -8.45
N GLY A 123 19.81 0.57 -8.88
CA GLY A 123 20.19 0.59 -10.29
C GLY A 123 19.57 1.72 -11.14
N THR A 124 18.75 2.60 -10.55
CA THR A 124 18.18 3.77 -11.26
C THR A 124 18.37 5.06 -10.46
N ARG A 125 18.12 6.21 -11.12
CA ARG A 125 18.01 7.52 -10.44
C ARG A 125 16.58 7.84 -10.00
N GLY A 126 15.64 6.92 -10.23
CA GLY A 126 14.23 7.12 -9.92
C GLY A 126 13.94 6.89 -8.45
N GLU A 127 13.28 7.86 -7.81
CA GLU A 127 12.75 7.71 -6.46
C GLU A 127 11.40 6.98 -6.46
N THR A 128 11.11 6.27 -5.38
CA THR A 128 9.86 5.53 -5.25
C THR A 128 8.65 6.45 -5.08
N PHE A 129 8.84 7.61 -4.47
CA PHE A 129 7.86 8.67 -4.31
C PHE A 129 8.53 10.03 -4.56
N ALA A 130 7.90 10.89 -5.35
CA ALA A 130 8.47 12.17 -5.78
C ALA A 130 7.94 13.38 -4.98
N ASP A 131 6.63 13.40 -4.65
CA ASP A 131 5.97 14.54 -3.99
C ASP A 131 4.79 14.08 -3.09
N HIS A 132 4.41 14.93 -2.11
CA HIS A 132 3.35 14.70 -1.08
C HIS A 132 2.05 15.46 -1.32
N GLY A 133 1.87 16.06 -2.50
CA GLY A 133 0.68 16.83 -2.87
C GLY A 133 -0.62 16.03 -2.87
#